data_AF-A0A959FV40-F1
#
_entry.id   AF-A0A959FV40-F1
#
_cell.length_a   1.000
_cell.length_b   1.000
_cell.length_c   1.000
_cell.angle_alpha   90.00
_cell.angle_beta   90.00
_cell.angle_gamma   90.00
#
_symmetry.space_group_name_H-M   'P 1'
#
loop_
_entity.id
_entity.type
_entity.pdbx_description
1 polymer ?
#
loop_
_entity_poly.entity_id
_entity_poly.type
_entity_poly.pdbx_seq_one_letter_code
_entity_poly.pdbx_strand_id
1 'polypeptide(L)'
;MKRLLYLLPFLLTPVLAQAQELAYTTFKDTRVINTQNVEMLPKRKLDVRIGHRFGDMLGESGGWATFYGLETAADVLIGAEYGITDDINVG
;
A
#
# COMPACT_ATOMS: atom_id res chain seq x y z
N MET A 1 53.69 16.92 13.31
CA MET A 1 52.38 16.84 13.99
C MET A 1 51.21 17.42 13.17
N LYS A 2 51.40 18.49 12.36
CA LYS A 2 50.34 19.08 11.52
C LYS A 2 49.75 18.15 10.44
N ARG A 3 50.51 17.15 9.97
CA ARG A 3 50.06 16.16 8.98
C ARG A 3 48.96 15.22 9.51
N LEU A 4 48.87 15.04 10.83
CA LEU A 4 47.86 14.18 11.46
C LEU A 4 46.48 14.88 11.55
N LEU A 5 46.47 16.22 11.64
CA LEU A 5 45.24 17.03 11.69
C LEU A 5 44.45 17.00 10.36
N TYR A 6 45.12 16.81 9.22
CA TYR A 6 44.46 16.71 7.91
C TYR A 6 43.79 15.35 7.66
N LEU A 7 44.06 14.33 8.49
CA LEU A 7 43.40 13.02 8.41
C LEU A 7 42.10 12.96 9.25
N LEU A 8 41.92 13.89 10.19
CA LEU A 8 40.76 13.98 11.07
C LEU A 8 39.42 14.18 10.33
N PRO A 9 39.30 15.05 9.30
CA PRO A 9 38.03 15.19 8.56
C PRO A 9 37.73 13.95 7.70
N PHE A 10 38.74 13.18 7.28
CA PHE A 10 38.57 11.97 6.47
C PHE A 10 38.04 10.78 7.29
N LEU A 11 38.24 10.80 8.61
CA LEU A 11 37.71 9.81 9.55
C LEU A 11 36.26 10.10 9.98
N LEU A 12 35.79 11.35 9.86
CA LEU A 12 34.44 11.76 10.28
C LEU A 12 33.39 11.66 9.15
N THR A 13 33.81 11.62 7.88
CA THR A 13 32.92 11.54 6.72
C THR A 13 32.08 10.27 6.59
N PRO A 14 32.55 9.04 6.93
CA PRO A 14 31.71 7.85 6.77
C PRO A 14 30.58 7.78 7.81
N VAL A 15 30.71 8.48 8.94
CA VAL A 15 29.68 8.51 10.01
C VAL A 15 28.48 9.37 9.63
N LEU A 16 28.67 10.44 8.86
CA LEU A 16 27.57 11.28 8.37
C LEU A 16 26.84 10.67 7.16
N ALA A 17 27.48 9.73 6.44
CA ALA A 17 26.92 9.08 5.26
C ALA A 17 25.97 7.91 5.57
N GLN A 18 25.85 7.48 6.85
CA GLN A 18 25.07 6.31 7.24
C GLN A 18 23.59 6.58 7.55
N ALA A 19 23.07 7.78 7.26
CA ALA A 19 21.80 8.25 7.83
C ALA A 19 20.52 7.93 7.03
N GLN A 20 20.56 7.14 5.95
CA GLN A 20 19.36 6.85 5.17
C GLN A 20 19.10 5.35 5.06
N GLU A 21 18.31 4.85 6.00
CA GLU A 21 17.72 3.52 5.92
C GLU A 21 16.69 3.53 4.78
N LEU A 22 16.99 2.77 3.72
CA LEU A 22 16.13 2.67 2.55
C LEU A 22 15.02 1.66 2.88
N ALA A 23 13.85 2.17 3.26
CA ALA A 23 12.64 1.36 3.35
C ALA A 23 12.09 1.11 1.94
N TYR A 24 12.22 -0.12 1.46
CA TYR A 24 11.68 -0.54 0.16
C TYR A 24 10.37 -1.28 0.36
N THR A 25 9.27 -0.54 0.43
CA THR A 25 7.95 -1.10 0.20
C THR A 25 7.63 -0.95 -1.29
N THR A 26 7.29 -2.06 -1.95
CA THR A 26 6.94 -2.10 -3.38
C THR A 26 5.56 -1.45 -3.60
N PHE A 27 4.61 -1.71 -2.70
CA PHE A 27 3.26 -1.17 -2.73
C PHE A 27 2.77 -0.77 -1.34
N LYS A 28 2.04 0.33 -1.23
CA LYS A 28 1.59 0.87 0.06
C LYS A 28 0.51 0.04 0.77
N ASP A 29 -0.07 -0.95 0.09
CA ASP A 29 -1.32 -1.63 0.47
C ASP A 29 -1.21 -3.13 0.08
N THR A 30 -2.09 -4.01 0.59
CA THR A 30 -2.08 -5.47 0.30
C THR A 30 -2.62 -5.83 -1.08
N ARG A 31 -3.14 -4.83 -1.82
CA ARG A 31 -3.74 -5.01 -3.15
C ARG A 31 -3.30 -3.93 -4.12
N VAL A 32 -3.22 -4.32 -5.39
CA VAL A 32 -3.10 -3.42 -6.53
C VAL A 32 -4.39 -3.51 -7.34
N ILE A 33 -5.19 -2.45 -7.29
CA ILE A 33 -6.54 -2.42 -7.87
C ILE A 33 -7.43 -3.50 -7.23
N ASN A 34 -7.56 -4.67 -7.88
CA ASN A 34 -8.40 -5.78 -7.43
C ASN A 34 -7.58 -7.06 -7.16
N THR A 35 -6.26 -7.02 -7.34
CA THR A 35 -5.37 -8.20 -7.22
C THR A 35 -4.55 -8.11 -5.94
N GLN A 36 -4.28 -9.25 -5.30
CA GLN A 36 -3.37 -9.32 -4.16
C GLN A 36 -1.92 -9.05 -4.57
N ASN A 37 -1.15 -8.47 -3.68
CA ASN A 37 0.29 -8.29 -3.87
C ASN A 37 1.07 -8.95 -2.71
N VAL A 38 2.38 -8.65 -2.65
CA VAL A 38 3.32 -9.25 -1.70
C VAL A 38 3.44 -8.49 -0.39
N GLU A 39 2.79 -7.33 -0.26
CA GLU A 39 2.92 -6.45 0.90
C GLU A 39 1.87 -6.79 1.95
N MET A 40 2.27 -6.69 3.22
CA MET A 40 1.43 -6.97 4.38
C MET A 40 1.01 -5.66 5.04
N LEU A 41 -0.11 -5.66 5.78
CA LEU A 41 -0.43 -4.48 6.59
C LEU A 41 0.54 -4.39 7.77
N PRO A 42 1.01 -3.18 8.12
CA PRO A 42 1.78 -2.98 9.33
C PRO A 42 1.01 -3.46 10.57
N LYS A 43 1.75 -3.92 11.58
CA LYS A 43 1.19 -4.39 12.84
C LYS A 43 0.20 -3.39 13.43
N ARG A 44 -0.96 -3.91 13.83
CA ARG A 44 -2.10 -3.20 14.41
C ARG A 44 -2.79 -2.20 13.47
N LYS A 45 -2.65 -2.35 12.16
CA LYS A 45 -3.47 -1.62 11.18
C LYS A 45 -4.65 -2.47 10.71
N LEU A 46 -5.78 -1.79 10.54
CA LEU A 46 -6.99 -2.31 9.94
C LEU A 46 -7.16 -1.64 8.57
N ASP A 47 -7.26 -2.44 7.53
CA ASP A 47 -7.70 -2.02 6.20
C ASP A 47 -9.17 -2.45 6.03
N VAL A 48 -10.02 -1.54 5.58
CA VAL A 48 -11.43 -1.82 5.26
C VAL A 48 -11.65 -1.43 3.81
N ARG A 49 -12.03 -2.42 3.00
CA ARG A 49 -12.21 -2.24 1.56
C ARG A 49 -13.67 -2.46 1.19
N ILE A 50 -14.24 -1.45 0.55
CA ILE A 50 -15.58 -1.46 0.00
C ILE A 50 -15.43 -1.29 -1.52
N GLY A 51 -15.73 -2.33 -2.27
CA GLY A 51 -15.70 -2.34 -3.72
C GLY A 51 -17.11 -2.49 -4.28
N HIS A 52 -17.44 -1.72 -5.31
CA HIS A 52 -18.69 -1.83 -6.03
C HIS A 52 -18.39 -2.14 -7.50
N ARG A 53 -18.97 -3.24 -8.02
CA ARG A 53 -18.89 -3.59 -9.43
C ARG A 53 -20.18 -3.17 -10.13
N PHE A 54 -20.03 -2.24 -11.07
CA PHE A 54 -21.15 -1.62 -11.81
C PHE A 54 -21.78 -2.52 -12.88
N GLY A 55 -21.24 -3.71 -13.14
CA GLY A 55 -21.81 -4.66 -14.11
C GLY A 55 -21.89 -4.09 -15.53
N ASP A 56 -23.02 -4.31 -16.20
CA ASP A 56 -23.29 -3.88 -17.58
C ASP A 56 -23.62 -2.38 -17.68
N MET A 57 -22.73 -1.53 -17.17
CA MET A 57 -22.98 -0.10 -16.96
C MET A 57 -23.37 0.66 -18.24
N LEU A 58 -22.85 0.22 -19.39
CA LEU A 58 -23.03 0.86 -20.71
C LEU A 58 -23.72 -0.06 -21.74
N GLY A 59 -24.13 -1.27 -21.39
CA GLY A 59 -24.81 -2.18 -22.30
C GLY A 59 -26.33 -2.09 -22.23
N GLU A 60 -26.99 -2.99 -22.96
CA GLU A 60 -28.45 -2.98 -23.14
C GLU A 60 -29.22 -3.16 -21.83
N SER A 61 -28.60 -3.80 -20.82
CA SER A 61 -29.24 -4.06 -19.52
C SER A 61 -28.96 -2.96 -18.49
N GLY A 62 -28.13 -1.96 -18.83
CA GLY A 62 -27.73 -0.87 -17.94
C GLY A 62 -28.14 0.52 -18.43
N GLY A 63 -27.25 1.51 -18.24
CA GLY A 63 -27.49 2.90 -18.61
C GLY A 63 -28.39 3.67 -17.63
N TRP A 64 -29.10 4.69 -18.12
CA TRP A 64 -29.87 5.61 -17.26
C TRP A 64 -30.91 4.92 -16.39
N ALA A 65 -31.52 3.83 -16.89
CA ALA A 65 -32.56 3.09 -16.17
C ALA A 65 -32.04 2.30 -14.96
N THR A 66 -30.72 2.15 -14.80
CA THR A 66 -30.06 1.63 -13.59
C THR A 66 -29.13 2.66 -12.94
N PHE A 67 -29.30 3.94 -13.31
CA PHE A 67 -28.39 5.04 -13.01
C PHE A 67 -26.92 4.65 -13.20
N TYR A 68 -26.61 4.02 -14.34
CA TYR A 68 -25.28 3.49 -14.65
C TYR A 68 -24.78 2.51 -13.58
N GLY A 69 -25.64 1.58 -13.16
CA GLY A 69 -25.31 0.58 -12.14
C GLY A 69 -25.19 1.12 -10.72
N LEU A 70 -25.46 2.41 -10.45
CA LEU A 70 -25.41 2.97 -9.10
C LEU A 70 -26.59 2.53 -8.21
N GLU A 71 -27.75 2.23 -8.81
CA GLU A 71 -28.91 1.74 -8.06
C GLU A 71 -28.96 0.21 -7.98
N THR A 72 -28.31 -0.47 -8.94
CA THR A 72 -28.24 -1.93 -8.99
C THR A 72 -26.83 -2.35 -8.59
N ALA A 73 -26.62 -2.57 -7.30
CA ALA A 73 -25.36 -3.07 -6.77
C ALA A 73 -25.21 -4.57 -7.10
N ALA A 74 -24.88 -4.86 -8.37
CA ALA A 74 -24.80 -6.21 -8.90
C ALA A 74 -23.79 -7.08 -8.14
N ASP A 75 -22.72 -6.46 -7.63
CA ASP A 75 -21.75 -7.12 -6.77
C ASP A 75 -21.04 -6.10 -5.86
N VAL A 76 -21.16 -6.26 -4.54
CA VAL A 76 -20.50 -5.42 -3.53
C VAL A 76 -19.55 -6.29 -2.73
N LEU A 77 -18.27 -5.92 -2.76
CA LEU A 77 -17.25 -6.49 -1.90
C LEU A 77 -17.11 -5.63 -0.65
N ILE A 78 -17.33 -6.22 0.52
CA ILE A 78 -16.99 -5.62 1.80
C ILE A 78 -16.02 -6.57 2.48
N GLY A 79 -14.78 -6.13 2.64
CA GLY A 79 -13.72 -6.90 3.31
C GLY A 79 -13.02 -6.04 4.34
N ALA A 80 -12.52 -6.69 5.39
CA ALA A 80 -11.68 -6.06 6.39
C ALA A 80 -10.48 -6.96 6.65
N GLU A 81 -9.29 -6.38 6.70
CA GLU A 81 -8.03 -7.10 6.91
C GLU A 81 -7.23 -6.41 8.03
N TYR A 82 -6.70 -7.19 8.97
CA TYR A 82 -6.01 -6.70 10.14
C TYR A 82 -4.59 -7.28 10.22
N GLY A 83 -3.59 -6.42 10.38
CA GLY A 83 -2.20 -6.84 10.60
C GLY A 83 -1.97 -7.24 12.06
N ILE A 84 -1.83 -8.53 12.33
CA ILE A 84 -1.49 -9.06 13.66
C ILE A 84 0.00 -8.77 13.95
N THR A 85 0.85 -9.03 12.96
CA THR A 85 2.28 -8.69 12.93
C THR A 85 2.62 -8.05 11.59
N ASP A 86 3.85 -7.59 11.40
CA ASP A 86 4.29 -7.05 10.10
C ASP A 86 4.42 -8.13 9.00
N ASP A 87 4.26 -9.40 9.36
CA ASP A 87 4.37 -10.57 8.47
C ASP A 87 3.07 -11.40 8.37
N ILE A 88 2.06 -11.09 9.19
CA ILE A 88 0.82 -11.88 9.30
C ILE A 88 -0.40 -10.97 9.37
N ASN A 89 -1.25 -11.11 8.36
CA ASN A 89 -2.58 -10.51 8.27
C ASN A 89 -3.69 -11.54 8.51
N VAL A 90 -4.87 -11.07 8.92
CA VAL A 90 -6.11 -11.84 9.02
C VAL A 90 -7.30 -11.03 8.50
N GLY A 91 -8.14 -11.60 7.65
CA GLY A 91 -9.27 -10.89 7.02
C GLY A 91 -9.93 -11.66 5.89
#